data_AF-A0A1F9MB29-F1
#
_entry.id   AF-A0A1F9MB29-F1
#
_cell.length_a   1.000
_cell.length_b   1.000
_cell.length_c   1.000
_cell.angle_alpha   90.00
_cell.angle_beta   90.00
_cell.angle_gamma   90.00
#
_symmetry.space_group_name_H-M   'P 1'
#
loop_
_entity.id
_entity.type
_entity.pdbx_description
1 polymer ?
#
loop_
_entity_poly.entity_id
_entity_poly.type
_entity_poly.pdbx_seq_one_letter_code
_entity_poly.pdbx_strand_id
1 'polypeptide(L)'
;MFRVSSNLVFRRPWPFLLFFALGLSCLVPRQRTGVSPVERQAITARFDHARHRTSLLETGVTCLQCHPMVRPEDVSGDQTEDRVPAGVCHACHQDRGSAGAPQRCTTCHQELEPLLPEWHRGRFEHRHGRMARLDGERCRACHQPDACDRCHHERGTAEQRVHDRNFRQLHSIEARIAPSRCDRCHQRTFCIDCHREEPRWR
;
A
#
# COMPACT_ATOMS: atom_id res chain seq x y z
N MET A 1 27.68 -43.28 52.85
CA MET A 1 26.74 -44.11 53.63
C MET A 1 26.27 -43.27 54.81
N PHE A 2 24.98 -43.01 54.92
CA PHE A 2 24.14 -43.07 56.13
C PHE A 2 22.78 -42.46 55.80
N ARG A 3 21.77 -43.32 55.88
CA ARG A 3 20.33 -43.05 55.71
C ARG A 3 19.75 -42.65 57.07
N VAL A 4 18.45 -42.33 57.07
CA VAL A 4 17.48 -42.19 58.20
C VAL A 4 17.10 -40.73 58.44
N SER A 5 15.86 -40.30 58.69
CA SER A 5 14.48 -40.75 58.44
C SER A 5 13.56 -39.57 58.74
N SER A 6 12.43 -39.50 58.03
CA SER A 6 11.10 -39.00 58.40
C SER A 6 10.91 -38.18 59.68
N ASN A 7 10.26 -37.01 59.57
CA ASN A 7 9.15 -36.64 60.48
C ASN A 7 8.20 -35.60 59.85
N LEU A 8 6.91 -35.94 59.88
CA LEU A 8 5.74 -35.14 59.53
C LEU A 8 5.35 -34.21 60.69
N VAL A 9 5.08 -32.91 60.44
CA VAL A 9 4.17 -32.09 61.27
C VAL A 9 3.45 -31.00 60.44
N PHE A 10 2.17 -31.27 60.17
CA PHE A 10 0.96 -30.42 60.32
C PHE A 10 0.83 -28.94 59.84
N ARG A 11 -0.24 -28.76 59.02
CA ARG A 11 -1.27 -27.67 58.95
C ARG A 11 -0.83 -26.30 58.42
N ARG A 12 -1.49 -25.70 57.41
CA ARG A 12 -2.94 -25.41 57.27
C ARG A 12 -3.37 -25.29 55.78
N PRO A 13 -4.64 -25.54 55.43
CA PRO A 13 -5.15 -25.29 54.07
C PRO A 13 -5.53 -23.81 53.90
N TRP A 14 -5.01 -23.15 52.88
CA TRP A 14 -5.58 -21.92 52.35
C TRP A 14 -6.68 -22.28 51.34
N PRO A 15 -7.88 -21.68 51.40
CA PRO A 15 -8.91 -21.97 50.42
C PRO A 15 -8.49 -21.32 49.09
N PHE A 16 -8.21 -22.15 48.09
CA PHE A 16 -8.15 -21.74 46.70
C PHE A 16 -9.56 -21.29 46.29
N LEU A 17 -9.80 -19.97 46.29
CA LEU A 17 -10.89 -19.40 45.51
C LEU A 17 -10.52 -19.55 44.03
N LEU A 18 -11.05 -20.60 43.41
CA LEU A 18 -11.08 -20.78 41.96
C LEU A 18 -11.94 -19.66 41.36
N PHE A 19 -11.31 -18.54 40.99
CA PHE A 19 -11.88 -17.63 40.01
C PHE A 19 -11.87 -18.36 38.66
N PHE A 20 -13.01 -18.94 38.29
CA PHE A 20 -13.30 -19.33 36.92
C PHE A 20 -13.34 -18.04 36.09
N ALA A 21 -12.18 -17.64 35.56
CA ALA A 21 -12.12 -16.69 34.47
C ALA A 21 -12.72 -17.40 33.25
N LEU A 22 -14.03 -17.20 33.03
CA LEU A 22 -14.67 -17.40 31.74
C LEU A 22 -13.94 -16.51 30.73
N GLY A 23 -12.89 -17.07 30.13
CA GLY A 23 -12.18 -16.47 29.03
C GLY A 23 -13.14 -16.37 27.86
N LEU A 24 -13.84 -15.24 27.77
CA LEU A 24 -14.53 -14.80 26.57
C LEU A 24 -13.42 -14.55 25.54
N SER A 25 -13.02 -15.62 24.85
CA SER A 25 -12.09 -15.55 23.74
C SER A 25 -12.79 -14.72 22.67
N CYS A 26 -12.44 -13.43 22.58
CA CYS A 26 -12.88 -12.58 21.50
C CYS A 26 -12.54 -13.32 20.21
N LEU A 27 -13.55 -13.75 19.46
CA LEU A 27 -13.35 -14.21 18.09
C LEU A 27 -12.86 -12.99 17.31
N VAL A 28 -11.53 -12.79 17.30
CA VAL A 28 -10.88 -11.94 16.33
C VAL A 28 -11.15 -12.64 14.99
N PRO A 29 -11.93 -12.05 14.08
CA PRO A 29 -12.17 -12.67 12.79
C PRO A 29 -10.80 -12.89 12.14
N ARG A 30 -10.51 -14.16 11.85
CA ARG A 30 -9.27 -14.57 11.19
C ARG A 30 -9.24 -13.84 9.85
N GLN A 31 -8.40 -12.81 9.78
CA GLN A 31 -8.12 -12.09 8.55
C GLN A 31 -7.79 -13.16 7.51
N ARG A 32 -8.49 -13.18 6.37
CA ARG A 32 -8.18 -14.13 5.30
C ARG A 32 -6.82 -13.74 4.73
N THR A 33 -5.75 -14.21 5.36
CA THR A 33 -4.38 -14.01 4.89
C THR A 33 -4.18 -14.94 3.70
N GLY A 34 -4.50 -14.46 2.50
CA GLY A 34 -4.28 -15.21 1.27
C GLY A 34 -5.19 -14.80 0.11
N VAL A 35 -4.65 -14.96 -1.10
CA VAL A 35 -5.37 -14.77 -2.36
C VAL A 35 -6.47 -15.84 -2.48
N SER A 36 -7.70 -15.43 -2.81
CA SER A 36 -8.82 -16.37 -2.96
C SER A 36 -8.53 -17.40 -4.06
N PRO A 37 -9.11 -18.61 -4.02
CA PRO A 37 -8.94 -19.59 -5.09
C PRO A 37 -9.33 -19.04 -6.48
N VAL A 38 -10.42 -18.25 -6.53
CA VAL A 38 -10.91 -17.58 -7.74
C VAL A 38 -9.88 -16.58 -8.26
N GLU A 39 -9.34 -15.75 -7.38
CA GLU A 39 -8.33 -14.75 -7.74
C GLU A 39 -7.01 -15.42 -8.19
N ARG A 40 -6.60 -16.53 -7.55
CA ARG A 40 -5.45 -17.33 -8.01
C ARG A 40 -5.66 -17.85 -9.42
N GLN A 41 -6.85 -18.40 -9.72
CA GLN A 41 -7.18 -18.88 -11.06
C GLN A 41 -7.15 -17.72 -12.08
N ALA A 42 -7.68 -16.55 -11.70
CA ALA A 42 -7.68 -15.35 -12.55
C ALA A 42 -6.26 -14.84 -12.87
N ILE A 43 -5.35 -14.88 -11.89
CA ILE A 43 -3.94 -14.50 -12.08
C ILE A 43 -3.26 -15.49 -13.03
N THR A 44 -3.39 -16.79 -12.76
CA THR A 44 -2.79 -17.84 -13.61
C THR A 44 -3.33 -17.81 -15.03
N ALA A 45 -4.62 -17.54 -15.23
CA ALA A 45 -5.24 -17.43 -16.55
C ALA A 45 -4.68 -16.26 -17.40
N ARG A 46 -4.11 -15.23 -16.76
CA ARG A 46 -3.46 -14.11 -17.46
C ARG A 46 -1.97 -14.30 -17.65
N PHE A 47 -1.37 -15.29 -17.00
CA PHE A 47 0.05 -15.54 -17.11
C PHE A 47 0.38 -16.20 -18.45
N ASP A 48 1.15 -15.50 -19.28
CA ASP A 48 1.68 -16.04 -20.54
C ASP A 48 3.11 -16.52 -20.33
N HIS A 49 3.27 -17.85 -20.19
CA HIS A 49 4.58 -18.48 -19.97
C HIS A 49 5.54 -18.23 -21.14
N ALA A 50 5.07 -18.19 -22.38
CA ALA A 50 5.93 -18.01 -23.56
C ALA A 50 6.52 -16.60 -23.58
N ARG A 51 5.71 -15.58 -23.31
CA ARG A 51 6.16 -14.18 -23.22
C ARG A 51 7.15 -13.96 -22.08
N HIS A 52 6.86 -14.53 -20.90
CA HIS A 52 7.79 -14.44 -19.77
C HIS A 52 9.09 -15.16 -20.09
N ARG A 53 9.04 -16.39 -20.62
CA ARG A 53 10.24 -17.15 -20.98
C ARG A 53 11.15 -16.37 -21.93
N THR A 54 10.60 -15.80 -23.02
CA THR A 54 11.42 -15.05 -23.98
C THR A 54 12.09 -13.84 -23.32
N SER A 55 11.31 -13.01 -22.63
CA SER A 55 11.82 -11.76 -22.03
C SER A 55 12.79 -12.01 -20.86
N LEU A 56 12.57 -13.08 -20.09
CA LEU A 56 13.35 -13.41 -18.91
C LEU A 56 14.69 -14.09 -19.27
N LEU A 57 14.71 -14.95 -20.29
CA LEU A 57 15.97 -15.56 -20.74
C LEU A 57 16.93 -14.51 -21.32
N GLU A 58 16.42 -13.49 -22.02
CA GLU A 58 17.21 -12.36 -22.53
C GLU A 58 17.83 -11.51 -21.42
N THR A 59 17.23 -11.51 -20.22
CA THR A 59 17.72 -10.76 -19.05
C THR A 59 18.53 -11.62 -18.08
N GLY A 60 18.86 -12.86 -18.46
CA GLY A 60 19.66 -13.78 -17.63
C GLY A 60 18.89 -14.46 -16.50
N VAL A 61 17.55 -14.33 -16.48
CA VAL A 61 16.70 -15.03 -15.51
C VAL A 61 16.50 -16.49 -15.94
N THR A 62 16.76 -17.41 -15.03
CA THR A 62 16.73 -18.86 -15.25
C THR A 62 15.39 -19.49 -14.84
N CYS A 63 15.10 -20.68 -15.35
CA CYS A 63 13.87 -21.42 -15.04
C CYS A 63 13.67 -21.64 -13.54
N LEU A 64 14.76 -21.89 -12.80
CA LEU A 64 14.73 -22.20 -11.37
C LEU A 64 14.35 -21.02 -10.49
N GLN A 65 14.41 -19.79 -11.00
CA GLN A 65 13.96 -18.61 -10.25
C GLN A 65 12.43 -18.57 -10.14
N CYS A 66 11.71 -19.25 -11.03
CA CYS A 66 10.25 -19.41 -10.99
C CYS A 66 9.81 -20.79 -10.52
N HIS A 67 10.54 -21.83 -10.93
CA HIS A 67 10.34 -23.22 -10.54
C HIS A 67 11.47 -23.67 -9.61
N PRO A 68 11.57 -23.14 -8.39
CA PRO A 68 12.57 -23.60 -7.46
C PRO A 68 12.31 -25.07 -7.15
N MET A 69 13.35 -25.89 -7.16
CA MET A 69 13.26 -27.23 -6.62
C MET A 69 13.11 -27.09 -5.11
N VAL A 70 11.87 -27.16 -4.62
CA VAL A 70 11.56 -27.05 -3.20
C VAL A 70 11.68 -28.44 -2.58
N ARG A 71 12.39 -28.56 -1.45
CA ARG A 71 12.50 -29.83 -0.75
C ARG A 71 11.14 -30.14 -0.10
N PRO A 72 10.70 -31.41 -0.06
CA PRO A 72 9.40 -31.77 0.51
C PRO A 72 9.21 -31.32 1.97
N GLU A 73 10.29 -31.17 2.72
CA GLU A 73 10.30 -30.71 4.11
C GLU A 73 10.06 -29.19 4.27
N ASP A 74 10.23 -28.41 3.20
CA ASP A 74 10.00 -26.95 3.19
C ASP A 74 8.56 -26.59 2.78
N VAL A 75 7.71 -27.58 2.49
CA VAL A 75 6.34 -27.39 1.99
C VAL A 75 5.33 -28.21 2.79
N SER A 76 4.31 -27.54 3.33
CA SER A 76 3.22 -28.21 4.06
C SER A 76 2.03 -28.52 3.14
N GLY A 77 1.75 -29.80 2.89
CA GLY A 77 0.54 -30.29 2.19
C GLY A 77 0.80 -31.43 1.19
N ASP A 78 -0.28 -32.00 0.64
CA ASP A 78 -0.24 -32.92 -0.51
C ASP A 78 -0.04 -32.07 -1.79
N GLN A 79 1.12 -32.17 -2.43
CA GLN A 79 1.49 -31.33 -3.58
C GLN A 79 2.21 -32.19 -4.64
N THR A 80 1.43 -32.78 -5.56
CA THR A 80 1.91 -33.54 -6.72
C THR A 80 1.97 -32.71 -8.01
N GLU A 81 1.91 -31.38 -7.93
CA GLU A 81 1.87 -30.49 -9.10
C GLU A 81 2.96 -29.41 -9.02
N ASP A 82 3.63 -29.16 -10.15
CA ASP A 82 4.66 -28.14 -10.37
C ASP A 82 4.14 -26.73 -10.03
N ARG A 83 4.25 -26.37 -8.74
CA ARG A 83 3.70 -25.12 -8.22
C ARG A 83 4.81 -24.09 -8.05
N VAL A 84 4.76 -23.12 -8.95
CA VAL A 84 5.39 -21.82 -8.78
C VAL A 84 4.93 -21.22 -7.44
N PRO A 85 5.85 -20.89 -6.50
CA PRO A 85 5.48 -20.38 -5.19
C PRO A 85 4.70 -19.07 -5.26
N ALA A 86 3.77 -18.89 -4.31
CA ALA A 86 3.04 -17.64 -4.18
C ALA A 86 4.02 -16.48 -3.92
N GLY A 87 3.93 -15.42 -4.73
CA GLY A 87 4.75 -14.23 -4.59
C GLY A 87 5.96 -14.14 -5.52
N VAL A 88 6.29 -15.17 -6.32
CA VAL A 88 7.40 -15.07 -7.27
C VAL A 88 7.21 -13.94 -8.29
N CYS A 89 5.96 -13.65 -8.65
CA CYS A 89 5.61 -12.56 -9.56
C CYS A 89 6.07 -11.21 -8.99
N HIS A 90 5.94 -11.02 -7.68
CA HIS A 90 6.31 -9.78 -6.99
C HIS A 90 7.82 -9.63 -6.83
N ALA A 91 8.58 -10.72 -6.76
CA ALA A 91 10.05 -10.66 -6.69
C ALA A 91 10.67 -9.89 -7.86
N CYS A 92 9.99 -9.82 -9.00
CA CYS A 92 10.38 -8.96 -10.12
C CYS A 92 9.46 -7.73 -10.25
N HIS A 93 8.14 -7.89 -10.19
CA HIS A 93 7.18 -6.84 -10.55
C HIS A 93 6.84 -5.84 -9.43
N GLN A 94 7.24 -6.10 -8.18
CA GLN A 94 7.07 -5.15 -7.08
C GLN A 94 8.18 -4.09 -7.06
N ASP A 95 9.36 -4.42 -7.61
CA ASP A 95 10.49 -3.50 -7.71
C ASP A 95 10.46 -2.75 -9.05
N ARG A 96 10.72 -1.44 -9.00
CA ARG A 96 10.64 -0.47 -10.11
C ARG A 96 11.61 -0.74 -11.29
N GLY A 97 12.27 -1.89 -11.31
CA GLY A 97 13.35 -2.25 -12.23
C GLY A 97 13.05 -3.40 -13.20
N SER A 98 11.97 -4.18 -13.04
CA SER A 98 11.60 -5.16 -14.07
C SER A 98 10.94 -4.44 -15.26
N ALA A 99 11.74 -4.22 -16.30
CA ALA A 99 11.38 -3.50 -17.51
C ALA A 99 10.22 -4.18 -18.27
N GLY A 100 8.97 -3.97 -17.83
CA GLY A 100 7.82 -4.39 -18.62
C GLY A 100 6.51 -4.65 -17.88
N ALA A 101 6.49 -4.75 -16.55
CA ALA A 101 5.21 -4.94 -15.86
C ALA A 101 4.46 -3.63 -15.63
N PRO A 102 3.17 -3.56 -15.98
CA PRO A 102 2.35 -2.44 -15.57
C PRO A 102 2.33 -2.39 -14.05
N GLN A 103 2.65 -1.22 -13.50
CA GLN A 103 2.60 -0.91 -12.06
C GLN A 103 1.16 -0.90 -11.51
N ARG A 104 0.23 -1.54 -12.22
CA ARG A 104 -1.18 -1.60 -11.91
C ARG A 104 -1.46 -3.00 -11.42
N CYS A 105 -1.70 -3.14 -10.12
CA CYS A 105 -2.05 -4.41 -9.48
C CYS A 105 -3.21 -5.10 -10.24
N THR A 106 -4.11 -4.30 -10.84
CA THR A 106 -5.26 -4.77 -11.62
C THR A 106 -4.93 -5.55 -12.90
N THR A 107 -3.68 -5.52 -13.36
CA THR A 107 -3.27 -6.33 -14.51
C THR A 107 -3.31 -7.81 -14.17
N CYS A 108 -2.94 -8.18 -12.95
CA CYS A 108 -2.99 -9.56 -12.47
C CYS A 108 -4.21 -9.76 -11.57
N HIS A 109 -4.47 -8.81 -10.68
CA HIS A 109 -5.50 -8.91 -9.66
C HIS A 109 -6.86 -8.39 -10.15
N GLN A 110 -7.92 -9.20 -10.11
CA GLN A 110 -9.27 -8.71 -10.45
C GLN A 110 -9.99 -8.15 -9.22
N GLU A 111 -9.73 -8.75 -8.06
CA GLU A 111 -10.36 -8.39 -6.81
C GLU A 111 -9.36 -7.66 -5.90
N LEU A 112 -9.43 -6.32 -5.88
CA LEU A 112 -8.56 -5.51 -5.02
C LEU A 112 -9.08 -5.38 -3.58
N GLU A 113 -10.36 -5.67 -3.31
CA GLU A 113 -10.97 -5.50 -1.99
C GLU A 113 -10.20 -6.21 -0.85
N PRO A 114 -9.67 -7.44 -1.05
CA PRO A 114 -8.83 -8.10 -0.04
C PRO A 114 -7.47 -7.43 0.17
N LEU A 115 -6.97 -6.71 -0.84
CA LEU A 115 -5.69 -6.00 -0.80
C LEU A 115 -5.83 -4.58 -0.21
N LEU A 116 -7.07 -4.07 -0.09
CA LEU A 116 -7.31 -2.76 0.47
C LEU A 116 -6.94 -2.75 1.96
N PRO A 117 -6.05 -1.82 2.37
CA PRO A 117 -5.76 -1.62 3.78
C PRO A 117 -7.00 -1.14 4.54
N GLU A 118 -7.03 -1.35 5.85
CA GLU A 118 -8.16 -0.93 6.68
C GLU A 118 -8.45 0.58 6.56
N TRP A 119 -7.40 1.39 6.46
CA TRP A 119 -7.50 2.84 6.32
C TRP A 119 -8.05 3.30 4.95
N HIS A 120 -8.24 2.40 3.99
CA HIS A 120 -8.93 2.64 2.72
C HIS A 120 -10.45 2.47 2.80
N ARG A 121 -11.01 1.86 3.85
CA ARG A 121 -12.45 1.51 3.94
C ARG A 121 -13.35 2.59 4.55
N GLY A 122 -14.55 2.82 4.01
CA GLY A 122 -15.49 3.81 4.58
C GLY A 122 -15.15 5.25 4.19
N ARG A 123 -15.20 6.21 5.13
CA ARG A 123 -15.06 7.67 4.89
C ARG A 123 -13.63 8.14 4.57
N PHE A 124 -12.95 7.49 3.62
CA PHE A 124 -11.58 7.81 3.21
C PHE A 124 -11.43 9.28 2.78
N GLU A 125 -12.39 9.81 2.04
CA GLU A 125 -12.46 11.18 1.56
C GLU A 125 -12.28 12.22 2.68
N HIS A 126 -12.73 11.92 3.90
CA HIS A 126 -12.66 12.85 5.03
C HIS A 126 -11.36 12.75 5.84
N ARG A 127 -10.59 11.67 5.70
CA ARG A 127 -9.43 11.39 6.58
C ARG A 127 -8.11 11.20 5.84
N HIS A 128 -8.14 10.93 4.53
CA HIS A 128 -6.93 10.72 3.73
C HIS A 128 -6.00 11.93 3.75
N GLY A 129 -6.52 13.16 3.79
CA GLY A 129 -5.69 14.37 3.89
C GLY A 129 -4.84 14.43 5.17
N ARG A 130 -5.37 13.98 6.32
CA ARG A 130 -4.59 13.87 7.56
C ARG A 130 -3.54 12.77 7.46
N MET A 131 -3.91 11.63 6.88
CA MET A 131 -3.00 10.50 6.69
C MET A 131 -1.85 10.84 5.73
N ALA A 132 -2.14 11.48 4.60
CA ALA A 132 -1.15 11.91 3.62
C ALA A 132 -0.16 12.93 4.19
N ARG A 133 -0.59 13.81 5.10
CA ARG A 133 0.30 14.74 5.81
C ARG A 133 1.23 14.06 6.80
N LEU A 134 0.77 12.98 7.45
CA LEU A 134 1.54 12.24 8.43
C LEU A 134 2.52 11.26 7.76
N ASP A 135 2.07 10.58 6.71
CA ASP A 135 2.80 9.52 6.03
C ASP A 135 2.26 9.32 4.61
N GLY A 136 2.59 10.27 3.72
CA GLY A 136 2.22 10.19 2.30
C GLY A 136 2.99 9.11 1.53
N GLU A 137 4.17 8.70 2.01
CA GLU A 137 4.98 7.64 1.39
C GLU A 137 4.25 6.30 1.41
N ARG A 138 3.50 6.02 2.47
CA ARG A 138 2.69 4.80 2.58
C ARG A 138 1.67 4.61 1.46
N CYS A 139 1.20 5.70 0.85
CA CYS A 139 0.32 5.64 -0.30
C CYS A 139 1.04 5.14 -1.55
N ARG A 140 2.35 5.42 -1.68
CA ARG A 140 3.17 5.08 -2.84
C ARG A 140 3.50 3.60 -2.96
N ALA A 141 3.19 2.82 -1.93
CA ALA A 141 3.25 1.36 -1.99
C ALA A 141 2.24 0.77 -2.99
N CYS A 142 1.16 1.50 -3.30
CA CYS A 142 0.11 1.04 -4.22
C CYS A 142 -0.29 2.08 -5.28
N HIS A 143 -0.10 3.37 -5.01
CA HIS A 143 -0.54 4.46 -5.88
C HIS A 143 0.65 5.22 -6.47
N GLN A 144 0.51 5.63 -7.73
CA GLN A 144 1.42 6.57 -8.35
C GLN A 144 1.07 8.02 -7.93
N PRO A 145 2.02 8.98 -7.96
CA PRO A 145 1.76 10.36 -7.56
C PRO A 145 0.58 11.02 -8.28
N ASP A 146 0.34 10.69 -9.55
CA ASP A 146 -0.80 11.19 -10.34
C ASP A 146 -2.17 10.79 -9.77
N ALA A 147 -2.22 9.75 -8.93
CA ALA A 147 -3.45 9.33 -8.28
C ALA A 147 -3.97 10.39 -7.30
N CYS A 148 -3.06 11.10 -6.63
CA CYS A 148 -3.40 12.29 -5.85
C CYS A 148 -3.97 13.34 -6.80
N ASP A 149 -3.20 13.67 -7.83
CA ASP A 149 -3.46 14.76 -8.75
C ASP A 149 -4.79 14.61 -9.47
N ARG A 150 -5.20 13.44 -9.99
CA ARG A 150 -6.50 13.30 -10.65
C ARG A 150 -7.65 13.79 -9.78
N CYS A 151 -7.77 13.29 -8.56
CA CYS A 151 -8.87 13.66 -7.67
C CYS A 151 -8.75 15.11 -7.22
N HIS A 152 -7.53 15.55 -6.97
CA HIS A 152 -7.24 16.86 -6.40
C HIS A 152 -7.27 18.01 -7.43
N HIS A 153 -6.95 17.73 -8.69
CA HIS A 153 -7.18 18.61 -9.84
C HIS A 153 -8.66 18.65 -10.22
N GLU A 154 -9.35 17.51 -10.26
CA GLU A 154 -10.76 17.43 -10.69
C GLU A 154 -11.73 17.93 -9.61
N ARG A 155 -11.44 17.72 -8.32
CA ARG A 155 -12.31 18.15 -7.21
C ARG A 155 -11.97 19.53 -6.65
N GLY A 156 -10.87 20.14 -7.08
CA GLY A 156 -10.48 21.52 -6.80
C GLY A 156 -11.07 22.11 -5.51
N THR A 157 -10.73 21.53 -4.35
CA THR A 157 -10.96 22.23 -3.09
C THR A 157 -10.11 23.51 -3.12
N ALA A 158 -10.49 24.53 -2.36
CA ALA A 158 -9.79 25.83 -2.39
C ALA A 158 -8.26 25.71 -2.17
N GLU A 159 -7.80 24.60 -1.59
CA GLU A 159 -6.41 24.24 -1.31
C GLU A 159 -5.60 23.74 -2.53
N GLN A 160 -6.21 23.54 -3.70
CA GLN A 160 -5.53 23.07 -4.93
C GLN A 160 -5.66 23.94 -6.15
N ARG A 161 -6.23 25.13 -5.95
CA ARG A 161 -5.79 26.22 -6.79
C ARG A 161 -4.37 26.55 -6.33
N VAL A 162 -3.42 26.58 -7.27
CA VAL A 162 -2.04 27.06 -7.01
C VAL A 162 -2.03 28.49 -6.43
N HIS A 163 -3.16 29.19 -6.52
CA HIS A 163 -3.45 30.46 -5.87
C HIS A 163 -4.85 30.47 -5.23
N ASP A 164 -5.06 31.19 -4.14
CA ASP A 164 -6.39 31.30 -3.49
C ASP A 164 -7.48 31.80 -4.47
N ARG A 165 -8.76 31.56 -4.17
CA ARG A 165 -9.90 32.13 -4.93
C ARG A 165 -9.84 33.65 -5.01
N ASN A 166 -9.28 34.29 -3.99
CA ASN A 166 -9.10 35.73 -3.93
C ASN A 166 -7.74 36.21 -4.50
N PHE A 167 -7.02 35.37 -5.25
CA PHE A 167 -5.72 35.73 -5.81
C PHE A 167 -5.76 37.04 -6.60
N ARG A 168 -6.79 37.28 -7.41
CA ARG A 168 -6.91 38.56 -8.14
C ARG A 168 -6.91 39.78 -7.21
N GLN A 169 -7.41 39.63 -5.99
CA GLN A 169 -7.42 40.68 -4.97
C GLN A 169 -6.11 40.74 -4.16
N LEU A 170 -5.51 39.58 -3.84
CA LEU A 170 -4.38 39.49 -2.91
C LEU A 170 -3.00 39.32 -3.56
N HIS A 171 -2.92 38.96 -4.84
CA HIS A 171 -1.65 38.68 -5.51
C HIS A 171 -0.72 39.89 -5.55
N SER A 172 -1.26 41.11 -5.44
CA SER A 172 -0.46 42.34 -5.31
C SER A 172 0.38 42.35 -4.04
N ILE A 173 -0.13 41.78 -2.94
CA ILE A 173 0.59 41.63 -1.67
C ILE A 173 1.58 40.48 -1.78
N GLU A 174 1.16 39.33 -2.31
CA GLU A 174 2.02 38.16 -2.49
C GLU A 174 3.23 38.44 -3.40
N ALA A 175 3.01 39.14 -4.52
CA ALA A 175 4.05 39.54 -5.46
C ALA A 175 5.04 40.55 -4.87
N ARG A 176 4.64 41.34 -3.86
CA ARG A 176 5.55 42.25 -3.12
C ARG A 176 6.39 41.50 -2.11
N ILE A 177 5.84 40.47 -1.47
CA ILE A 177 6.56 39.69 -0.46
C ILE A 177 7.62 38.80 -1.10
N ALA A 178 7.28 38.08 -2.17
CA ALA A 178 8.18 37.10 -2.78
C ALA A 178 7.90 36.86 -4.28
N PRO A 179 8.27 37.82 -5.16
CA PRO A 179 7.99 37.71 -6.60
C PRO A 179 8.68 36.51 -7.26
N SER A 180 9.86 36.10 -6.77
CA SER A 180 10.61 34.95 -7.29
C SER A 180 9.92 33.60 -7.10
N ARG A 181 8.85 33.52 -6.29
CA ARG A 181 8.03 32.30 -6.17
C ARG A 181 7.19 32.07 -7.41
N CYS A 182 6.77 33.15 -8.08
CA CYS A 182 5.96 33.10 -9.29
C CYS A 182 6.77 32.54 -10.47
N ASP A 183 8.05 32.92 -10.55
CA ASP A 183 8.97 32.55 -11.64
C ASP A 183 9.24 31.04 -11.76
N ARG A 184 8.86 30.25 -10.74
CA ARG A 184 8.99 28.78 -10.76
C ARG A 184 8.02 28.12 -11.72
N CYS A 185 6.87 28.76 -11.96
CA CYS A 185 5.80 28.23 -12.79
C CYS A 185 5.40 29.22 -13.90
N HIS A 186 5.52 30.52 -13.67
CA HIS A 186 5.12 31.57 -14.59
C HIS A 186 6.34 32.27 -15.18
N GLN A 187 6.29 32.60 -16.47
CA GLN A 187 7.29 33.47 -17.09
C GLN A 187 6.89 34.93 -16.92
N ARG A 188 7.86 35.84 -16.98
CA ARG A 188 7.62 37.29 -16.89
C ARG A 188 6.56 37.81 -17.88
N THR A 189 6.48 37.19 -19.05
CA THR A 189 5.46 37.49 -20.08
C THR A 189 4.04 37.30 -19.56
N PHE A 190 3.78 36.28 -18.73
CA PHE A 190 2.47 36.03 -18.13
C PHE A 190 1.97 37.22 -17.29
N CYS A 191 2.86 37.78 -16.45
CA CYS A 191 2.54 38.95 -15.64
C CYS A 191 2.19 40.14 -16.55
N ILE A 192 3.02 40.34 -17.57
CA ILE A 192 2.87 41.45 -18.51
C ILE A 192 1.55 41.32 -19.28
N ASP A 193 1.21 40.13 -19.79
CA ASP A 193 0.03 39.95 -20.63
C ASP A 193 -1.27 40.16 -19.82
N CYS A 194 -1.32 39.66 -18.57
CA CYS A 194 -2.47 39.89 -17.69
C CYS A 194 -2.61 41.36 -17.24
N HIS A 195 -1.49 42.06 -17.02
CA HIS A 195 -1.50 43.48 -16.63
C HIS A 195 -1.53 44.46 -17.82
N ARG A 196 -1.36 43.97 -19.07
CA ARG A 196 -1.50 44.73 -20.32
C ARG A 196 -2.97 44.92 -20.69
N GLU A 197 -3.81 43.95 -20.37
CA GLU A 197 -5.25 44.14 -20.42
C GLU A 197 -5.62 45.15 -19.34
N GLU A 198 -5.86 46.41 -19.74
CA GLU A 198 -6.32 47.44 -18.80
C GLU A 198 -7.45 46.89 -17.93
N PRO A 199 -7.41 47.08 -16.60
CA PRO A 199 -8.51 46.72 -15.75
C PRO A 199 -9.71 47.61 -16.09
N ARG A 200 -10.59 47.16 -16.99
CA ARG A 200 -11.90 47.76 -17.24
C ARG A 200 -12.82 47.45 -16.06
N TRP A 201 -12.51 48.01 -14.90
CA TRP A 201 -13.44 48.10 -13.78
C TRP A 201 -14.32 49.34 -14.04
N ARG A 202 -15.43 49.14 -14.75
CA ARG A 202 -16.65 49.94 -14.55
C ARG A 202 -17.52 49.25 -13.52
#